data_AF-A0A1F7I5N7-F1
#
_entry.id   AF-A0A1F7I5N7-F1
#
_cell.length_a   1.000
_cell.length_b   1.000
_cell.length_c   1.000
_cell.angle_alpha   90.00
_cell.angle_beta   90.00
_cell.angle_gamma   90.00
#
_symmetry.space_group_name_H-M   'P 1'
#
loop_
_entity.id
_entity.type
_entity.pdbx_description
1 polymer ?
#
loop_
_entity_poly.entity_id
_entity_poly.type
_entity_poly.pdbx_seq_one_letter_code
_entity_poly.pdbx_strand_id
1 'polypeptide(L)'
;MLSKTHLFIISRLDNPVAITEAYERILTDNLTTAQTEELVRTKKFGIDTAGNRVDDTTTSQIKKQFRDLNKDISVKVVQSRVKAKIIVEVKGDLNKTTEFLEKLAALSVTSTYTDS
;
A
#
# COMPACT_ATOMS: atom_id res chain seq x y z
N MET A 1 -26.00 14.55 6.57
CA MET A 1 -26.57 15.37 5.48
C MET A 1 -25.74 15.15 4.23
N LEU A 2 -26.39 14.76 3.12
CA LEU A 2 -25.71 14.57 1.84
C LEU A 2 -25.19 15.90 1.30
N SER A 3 -23.98 15.90 0.74
CA SER A 3 -23.35 17.09 0.15
C SER A 3 -22.69 16.77 -1.19
N LYS A 4 -22.31 17.81 -1.94
CA LYS A 4 -21.56 17.67 -3.20
C LYS A 4 -20.28 16.84 -3.03
N THR A 5 -19.63 16.93 -1.87
CA THR A 5 -18.44 16.14 -1.54
C THR A 5 -18.76 14.65 -1.51
N HIS A 6 -19.91 14.25 -0.95
CA HIS A 6 -20.33 12.85 -0.96
C HIS A 6 -20.51 12.32 -2.39
N LEU A 7 -21.16 13.12 -3.26
CA LEU A 7 -21.36 12.77 -4.67
C LEU A 7 -20.03 12.62 -5.43
N PHE A 8 -19.08 13.53 -5.19
CA PHE A 8 -17.74 13.45 -5.74
C PHE A 8 -16.97 12.20 -5.26
N ILE A 9 -17.16 11.81 -3.99
CA ILE A 9 -16.50 10.64 -3.42
C ILE A 9 -17.02 9.36 -4.07
N ILE A 10 -18.35 9.18 -4.19
CA ILE A 10 -18.97 7.98 -4.78
C ILE A 10 -18.81 7.89 -6.29
N SER A 11 -18.65 9.01 -7.01
CA SER A 11 -18.43 9.01 -8.46
C SER A 11 -17.11 8.35 -8.89
N ARG A 12 -16.24 7.99 -7.94
CA ARG A 12 -14.99 7.26 -8.19
C ARG A 12 -15.18 5.74 -8.24
N LEU A 13 -16.38 5.23 -7.96
CA LEU A 13 -16.71 3.83 -8.18
C LEU A 13 -17.00 3.60 -9.67
N ASP A 14 -16.49 2.50 -10.22
CA ASP A 14 -16.53 2.26 -11.67
C ASP A 14 -17.84 1.55 -12.11
N ASN A 15 -18.64 1.05 -11.16
CA ASN A 15 -19.91 0.35 -11.41
C ASN A 15 -21.11 1.18 -10.92
N PRO A 16 -22.11 1.48 -11.78
CA PRO A 16 -23.35 2.18 -11.40
C PRO A 16 -24.10 1.56 -10.22
N VAL A 17 -24.13 0.22 -10.10
CA VAL A 17 -24.79 -0.47 -8.97
C VAL A 17 -24.10 -0.12 -7.66
N ALA A 18 -22.76 -0.13 -7.65
CA ALA A 18 -21.98 0.22 -6.46
C ALA A 18 -22.15 1.69 -6.05
N ILE A 19 -22.36 2.59 -7.03
CA ILE A 19 -22.68 4.00 -6.78
C ILE A 19 -24.03 4.12 -6.08
N THR A 20 -25.07 3.44 -6.60
CA THR A 20 -26.42 3.46 -6.02
C THR A 20 -26.42 2.91 -4.58
N GLU A 21 -25.78 1.76 -4.36
CA GLU A 21 -25.66 1.19 -3.01
C GLU A 21 -24.93 2.12 -2.04
N ALA A 22 -23.85 2.76 -2.48
CA ALA A 22 -23.10 3.71 -1.65
C ALA A 22 -23.96 4.93 -1.33
N TYR A 23 -24.72 5.44 -2.30
CA TYR A 23 -25.65 6.55 -2.12
C TYR A 23 -26.75 6.22 -1.10
N GLU A 24 -27.41 5.08 -1.24
CA GLU A 24 -28.43 4.60 -0.30
C GLU A 24 -27.87 4.44 1.10
N ARG A 25 -26.66 3.89 1.22
CA ARG A 25 -26.00 3.72 2.51
C ARG A 25 -25.68 5.05 3.19
N ILE A 26 -25.22 6.07 2.45
CA ILE A 26 -24.97 7.41 2.99
C ILE A 26 -26.24 8.02 3.56
N LEU A 27 -27.37 7.85 2.86
CA LEU A 27 -28.66 8.37 3.32
C LEU A 27 -29.19 7.61 4.53
N THR A 28 -29.07 6.29 4.53
CA THR A 28 -29.60 5.41 5.57
C THR A 28 -28.84 5.55 6.89
N ASP A 29 -27.51 5.53 6.82
CA ASP A 29 -26.64 5.58 8.01
C ASP A 29 -26.17 7.00 8.34
N ASN A 30 -26.59 7.99 7.55
CA ASN A 30 -26.18 9.39 7.65
C ASN A 30 -24.65 9.55 7.70
N LEU A 31 -23.95 8.84 6.79
CA LEU A 31 -22.49 8.81 6.77
C LEU A 31 -21.89 10.20 6.59
N THR A 32 -20.77 10.43 7.27
CA THR A 32 -19.90 11.60 7.04
C THR A 32 -19.10 11.43 5.76
N THR A 33 -18.50 12.52 5.27
CA THR A 33 -17.58 12.48 4.12
C THR A 33 -16.40 11.53 4.35
N ALA A 34 -15.85 11.51 5.56
CA ALA A 34 -14.75 10.62 5.93
C ALA A 34 -15.16 9.14 5.90
N GLN A 35 -16.34 8.80 6.44
CA GLN A 35 -16.88 7.44 6.39
C GLN A 35 -17.23 7.02 4.95
N THR A 36 -17.71 7.96 4.14
CA THR A 36 -18.01 7.72 2.72
C THR A 36 -16.73 7.45 1.93
N GLU A 37 -15.65 8.17 2.23
CA GLU A 37 -14.32 7.96 1.64
C GLU A 37 -13.79 6.55 1.95
N GLU A 38 -14.04 6.06 3.16
CA GLU A 38 -13.71 4.70 3.58
C GLU A 38 -14.58 3.66 2.86
N LEU A 39 -15.90 3.84 2.84
CA LEU A 39 -16.84 2.96 2.13
C LEU A 39 -16.47 2.79 0.65
N VAL A 40 -16.22 3.90 -0.05
CA VAL A 40 -15.82 3.87 -1.46
C VAL A 40 -14.47 3.18 -1.65
N ARG A 41 -13.53 3.37 -0.73
CA ARG A 41 -12.22 2.73 -0.79
C ARG A 41 -12.34 1.21 -0.61
N THR A 42 -13.11 0.75 0.37
CA THR A 42 -13.38 -0.68 0.57
C THR A 42 -14.07 -1.29 -0.65
N LYS A 43 -15.11 -0.63 -1.20
CA LYS A 43 -15.81 -1.11 -2.41
C LYS A 43 -14.92 -1.12 -3.65
N LYS A 44 -14.02 -0.13 -3.80
CA LYS A 44 -13.14 -0.01 -4.98
C LYS A 44 -11.97 -1.00 -4.96
N PHE A 45 -11.42 -1.31 -3.79
CA PHE A 45 -10.23 -2.14 -3.67
C PHE A 45 -10.48 -3.53 -3.06
N GLY A 46 -11.67 -3.79 -2.53
CA GLY A 46 -12.03 -5.07 -1.90
C GLY A 46 -11.23 -5.39 -0.63
N ILE A 47 -10.65 -4.37 0.01
CA ILE A 47 -9.79 -4.51 1.19
C ILE A 47 -10.39 -3.70 2.33
N ASP A 48 -10.61 -4.31 3.49
CA ASP A 48 -10.94 -3.61 4.72
C ASP A 48 -9.74 -2.75 5.14
N THR A 49 -9.94 -1.42 5.22
CA THR A 49 -8.86 -0.48 5.52
C THR A 49 -8.58 -0.32 7.01
N ALA A 50 -8.88 -1.37 7.78
CA ALA A 50 -8.63 -1.46 9.20
C ALA A 50 -7.11 -1.54 9.49
N GLY A 51 -6.68 -0.92 10.58
CA GLY A 51 -5.29 -0.92 11.04
C GLY A 51 -4.59 0.43 10.96
N ASN A 52 -3.49 0.53 11.70
CA ASN A 52 -2.64 1.72 11.77
C ASN A 52 -1.48 1.61 10.77
N ARG A 53 -0.95 2.77 10.36
CA ARG A 53 0.29 2.79 9.56
C ARG A 53 1.43 2.20 10.39
N VAL A 54 2.39 1.54 9.74
CA VAL A 54 3.64 1.16 10.41
C VAL A 54 4.31 2.39 10.97
N ASP A 55 4.88 2.24 12.17
CA ASP A 55 5.59 3.30 12.85
C ASP A 55 6.92 3.63 12.13
N ASP A 56 7.46 4.80 12.47
CA ASP A 56 8.72 5.27 11.90
C ASP A 56 9.89 4.36 12.29
N THR A 57 9.78 3.65 13.42
CA THR A 57 10.77 2.66 13.90
C THR A 57 10.86 1.49 12.92
N THR A 58 9.73 0.87 12.56
CA THR A 58 9.68 -0.25 11.61
C THR A 58 10.19 0.18 10.24
N THR A 59 9.79 1.38 9.79
CA THR A 59 10.29 1.94 8.52
C THR A 59 11.81 2.15 8.54
N SER A 60 12.36 2.58 9.68
CA SER A 60 13.80 2.78 9.86
C SER A 60 14.58 1.47 9.95
N GLN A 61 14.01 0.44 10.58
CA GLN A 61 14.59 -0.91 10.62
C GLN A 61 14.68 -1.52 9.24
N ILE A 62 13.62 -1.41 8.42
CA ILE A 62 13.65 -1.87 7.02
C ILE A 62 14.77 -1.15 6.26
N LYS A 63 14.85 0.18 6.35
CA LYS A 63 15.93 0.95 5.71
C LYS A 63 17.31 0.52 6.17
N LYS A 64 17.48 0.19 7.45
CA LYS A 64 18.75 -0.26 8.02
C LYS A 64 19.17 -1.62 7.45
N GLN A 65 18.26 -2.61 7.41
CA GLN A 65 18.55 -3.94 6.86
C GLN A 65 19.06 -3.89 5.42
N PHE A 66 18.46 -3.05 4.58
CA PHE A 66 18.94 -2.87 3.21
C PHE A 66 20.26 -2.10 3.10
N ARG A 67 20.53 -1.14 3.98
CA ARG A 67 21.82 -0.43 4.01
C ARG A 67 22.97 -1.33 4.47
N ASP A 68 22.69 -2.26 5.37
CA ASP A 68 23.68 -3.23 5.86
C ASP A 68 24.11 -4.21 4.75
N LEU A 69 23.24 -4.46 3.75
CA LEU A 69 23.57 -5.26 2.56
C LEU A 69 24.53 -4.54 1.60
N ASN A 70 24.31 -3.24 1.36
CA ASN A 70 25.24 -2.40 0.59
C ASN A 70 24.98 -0.91 0.90
N LYS A 71 26.06 -0.16 1.19
CA LYS A 71 26.01 1.26 1.56
C LYS A 71 25.48 2.17 0.44
N ASP A 72 25.55 1.73 -0.80
CA ASP A 72 25.08 2.47 -1.97
C ASP A 72 23.58 2.26 -2.26
N ILE A 73 22.87 1.56 -1.36
CA ILE A 73 21.43 1.31 -1.47
C ILE A 73 20.63 2.44 -0.82
N SER A 74 19.75 3.04 -1.60
CA SER A 74 18.68 3.92 -1.13
C SER A 74 17.38 3.15 -1.06
N VAL A 75 16.72 3.16 0.10
CA VAL A 75 15.42 2.50 0.29
C VAL A 75 14.33 3.49 0.68
N LYS A 76 13.24 3.45 -0.08
CA LYS A 76 12.01 4.21 0.17
C LYS A 76 10.86 3.26 0.47
N VAL A 77 10.30 3.36 1.67
CA VAL A 77 9.08 2.65 2.06
C VAL A 77 7.91 3.61 1.93
N VAL A 78 6.89 3.22 1.18
CA VAL A 78 5.65 3.98 1.00
C VAL A 78 4.49 3.07 1.34
N GLN A 79 3.79 3.40 2.42
CA GLN A 79 2.56 2.71 2.81
C GLN A 79 1.35 3.60 2.50
N SER A 80 0.30 2.99 1.97
CA SER A 80 -1.04 3.56 1.88
C SER A 80 -2.01 2.65 2.62
N ARG A 81 -3.28 3.06 2.71
CA ARG A 81 -4.34 2.23 3.32
C ARG A 81 -4.61 0.92 2.58
N VAL A 82 -4.13 0.77 1.33
CA VAL A 82 -4.45 -0.38 0.46
C VAL A 82 -3.22 -1.13 -0.07
N LYS A 83 -2.03 -0.55 0.07
CA LYS A 83 -0.78 -1.17 -0.42
C LYS A 83 0.43 -0.61 0.28
N ALA A 84 1.44 -1.47 0.47
CA ALA A 84 2.80 -1.09 0.81
C ALA A 84 3.69 -1.23 -0.43
N LYS A 85 4.67 -0.34 -0.56
CA LYS A 85 5.69 -0.36 -1.61
C LYS A 85 7.05 -0.12 -0.98
N ILE A 86 8.01 -0.98 -1.31
CA ILE A 86 9.42 -0.79 -0.99
C ILE A 86 10.13 -0.57 -2.31
N ILE A 87 10.85 0.55 -2.43
CA ILE A 87 11.66 0.89 -3.60
C ILE A 87 13.12 0.84 -3.15
N VAL A 88 13.89 -0.05 -3.78
CA VAL A 88 15.32 -0.22 -3.55
C VAL A 88 16.03 0.31 -4.79
N GLU A 89 16.91 1.29 -4.60
CA GLU A 89 17.71 1.89 -5.67
C GLU A 89 19.19 1.68 -5.34
N VAL A 90 19.95 1.14 -6.29
CA VAL A 90 21.40 0.93 -6.16
C VAL A 90 22.09 1.79 -7.20
N LYS A 91 22.96 2.70 -6.74
CA LYS A 91 23.74 3.54 -7.64
C LYS A 91 25.05 2.85 -8.00
N GLY A 92 25.34 2.72 -9.28
CA GLY A 92 26.56 2.08 -9.76
C GLY A 92 26.59 1.95 -11.28
N ASP A 93 27.68 1.37 -11.79
CA ASP A 93 27.75 0.90 -13.17
C ASP A 93 26.93 -0.38 -13.37
N LEU A 94 26.73 -0.78 -14.63
CA LEU A 94 25.92 -1.94 -14.99
C LEU A 94 26.40 -3.22 -14.29
N ASN A 95 27.72 -3.43 -14.20
CA ASN A 95 28.29 -4.61 -13.56
C ASN A 95 27.90 -4.70 -12.09
N LYS A 96 28.04 -3.59 -11.35
CA LYS A 96 27.64 -3.51 -9.93
C LYS A 96 26.15 -3.73 -9.73
N THR A 97 25.31 -3.15 -10.60
CA THR A 97 23.85 -3.31 -10.49
C THR A 97 23.40 -4.73 -10.83
N THR A 98 24.03 -5.37 -11.83
CA THR A 98 23.75 -6.77 -12.21
C THR A 98 24.15 -7.72 -11.08
N GLU A 99 25.37 -7.58 -10.55
CA GLU A 99 25.85 -8.41 -9.43
C GLU A 99 24.93 -8.30 -8.21
N PHE A 100 24.43 -7.10 -7.90
CA PHE A 100 23.48 -6.91 -6.83
C PHE A 100 22.15 -7.65 -7.06
N LEU A 101 21.60 -7.57 -8.28
CA LEU A 101 20.36 -8.25 -8.64
C LEU A 101 20.53 -9.78 -8.61
N GLU A 102 21.66 -10.30 -9.09
CA GLU A 102 21.99 -11.73 -9.02
C GLU A 102 22.12 -12.22 -7.57
N LYS A 103 22.79 -11.44 -6.71
CA LYS A 103 22.87 -11.75 -5.27
C LYS A 103 21.51 -11.78 -4.60
N LEU A 104 20.63 -10.82 -4.93
CA LEU A 104 19.26 -10.83 -4.42
C LEU A 104 18.48 -12.08 -4.86
N ALA A 105 18.62 -12.49 -6.13
CA ALA A 105 17.98 -13.70 -6.62
C ALA A 105 18.49 -14.97 -5.92
N ALA A 106 19.78 -15.02 -5.57
CA ALA A 106 20.36 -16.14 -4.83
C ALA A 106 19.86 -16.21 -3.38
N LEU A 107 19.63 -15.08 -2.72
CA LEU A 107 19.11 -15.00 -1.34
C LEU A 107 17.70 -15.60 -1.19
N SER A 108 16.86 -15.57 -2.24
CA SER A 108 15.51 -16.12 -2.19
C SER A 108 15.42 -17.65 -2.16
N VAL A 109 16.54 -18.37 -2.38
CA VAL A 109 16.54 -19.85 -2.45
C VAL A 109 16.61 -20.50 -1.05
N THR A 110 16.95 -19.76 0.00
CA THR A 110 17.19 -20.34 1.34
C THR A 110 15.96 -20.31 2.27
N SER A 111 14.87 -19.62 1.91
CA SER A 111 13.69 -19.43 2.79
C SER A 111 12.43 -20.20 2.38
N THR A 112 12.55 -21.22 1.53
CA THR A 112 11.48 -22.21 1.34
C THR A 112 11.95 -23.53 1.92
N TYR A 113 11.35 -23.94 3.05
CA TYR A 113 11.39 -25.23 3.75
C TYR A 113 11.69 -25.07 5.24
N THR A 114 10.69 -24.59 5.98
CA THR A 114 10.36 -25.15 7.30
C THR A 114 8.96 -24.67 7.66
N ASP A 115 7.95 -25.39 7.21
CA ASP A 115 6.72 -25.55 7.97
C ASP A 115 6.44 -27.05 8.06
N SER A 116 6.27 -27.49 9.30
CA SER A 116 6.02 -28.86 9.75
C SER A 116 4.53 -29.19 9.67
#